data_AF-A0AB39ZDP0-F1
#
_entry.id   AF-A0AB39ZDP0-F1
#
_cell.length_a   1.000
_cell.length_b   1.000
_cell.length_c   1.000
_cell.angle_alpha   90.00
_cell.angle_beta   90.00
_cell.angle_gamma   90.00
#
_symmetry.space_group_name_H-M   'P 1'
#
loop_
_entity.id
_entity.type
_entity.pdbx_description
1 polymer ?
#
loop_
_entity_poly.entity_id
_entity_poly.type
_entity_poly.pdbx_seq_one_letter_code
_entity_poly.pdbx_strand_id
1 'polypeptide(L)'
;MGHFVTYFALMLASWGIRLCPRLYLPSGHSVLSLEIANITRAFVEANIYTVFTVLILMTPAKMFTTHKGRNLKFLFVMPYMLQYFCCFWSTAQNIKDMLIKPEMLAVKDYLPAHLKMISILVLQLLAMIEIGLVLFYSLKKEPHQMK
;
A
#
# COMPACT_ATOMS: atom_id res chain seq x y z
N MET A 1 -14.68 -16.84 -10.73
CA MET A 1 -13.41 -16.29 -11.26
C MET A 1 -13.07 -14.88 -10.74
N GLY A 2 -14.03 -13.96 -10.59
CA GLY A 2 -13.73 -12.57 -10.19
C GLY A 2 -12.97 -12.40 -8.85
N HIS A 3 -13.31 -13.17 -7.80
CA HIS A 3 -12.69 -13.00 -6.48
C HIS A 3 -11.21 -13.40 -6.41
N PHE A 4 -10.78 -14.40 -7.20
CA PHE A 4 -9.37 -14.77 -7.29
C PHE A 4 -8.55 -13.67 -7.95
N VAL A 5 -9.07 -13.06 -9.03
CA VAL A 5 -8.41 -11.93 -9.69
C VAL A 5 -8.32 -10.73 -8.75
N THR A 6 -9.40 -10.42 -8.02
CA THR A 6 -9.41 -9.37 -6.99
C THR A 6 -8.40 -9.67 -5.88
N TYR A 7 -8.30 -10.92 -5.41
CA TYR A 7 -7.32 -11.31 -4.40
C TYR A 7 -5.89 -11.06 -4.89
N PHE A 8 -5.52 -11.58 -6.07
CA PHE A 8 -4.17 -11.43 -6.60
C PHE A 8 -3.81 -9.96 -6.85
N ALA A 9 -4.71 -9.17 -7.42
CA ALA A 9 -4.49 -7.74 -7.64
C ALA A 9 -4.24 -7.00 -6.32
N LEU A 10 -5.11 -7.23 -5.32
CA LEU A 10 -4.97 -6.60 -4.00
C LEU A 10 -3.71 -7.05 -3.26
N MET A 11 -3.35 -8.33 -3.36
CA MET A 11 -2.17 -8.91 -2.69
C MET A 11 -0.87 -8.39 -3.31
N LEU A 12 -0.77 -8.35 -4.64
CA LEU A 12 0.42 -7.85 -5.32
C LEU A 12 0.64 -6.35 -5.05
N ALA A 13 -0.43 -5.54 -5.14
CA ALA A 13 -0.35 -4.12 -4.84
C ALA A 13 0.01 -3.87 -3.36
N SER A 14 -0.58 -4.64 -2.44
CA SER A 14 -0.27 -4.61 -1.01
C SER A 14 1.19 -4.95 -0.72
N TRP A 15 1.69 -6.03 -1.32
CA TRP A 15 3.06 -6.47 -1.14
C TRP A 15 4.06 -5.44 -1.66
N GLY A 16 3.83 -4.90 -2.85
CA GLY A 16 4.67 -3.86 -3.43
C GLY A 16 4.80 -2.61 -2.55
N ILE A 17 3.68 -2.15 -1.97
CA ILE A 17 3.71 -1.00 -1.05
C ILE A 17 4.49 -1.34 0.23
N ARG A 18 4.28 -2.55 0.78
CA ARG A 18 4.86 -3.03 2.04
C ARG A 18 6.36 -3.32 2.01
N LEU A 19 6.99 -3.32 0.84
CA LEU A 19 8.45 -3.41 0.76
C LEU A 19 9.13 -2.20 1.42
N CYS A 20 8.43 -1.05 1.49
CA CYS A 20 8.81 0.20 2.19
C CYS A 20 10.33 0.46 2.15
N PRO A 21 10.93 0.54 0.94
CA PRO A 21 12.37 0.65 0.81
C PRO A 21 12.85 1.98 1.38
N ARG A 22 14.04 1.96 1.96
CA ARG A 22 14.66 3.13 2.57
C ARG A 22 16.09 3.26 2.09
N LEU A 23 16.49 4.48 1.77
CA LEU A 23 17.89 4.77 1.56
C LEU A 23 18.53 5.11 2.90
N TYR A 24 19.70 4.52 3.14
CA TYR A 24 20.54 4.81 4.29
C TYR A 24 22.00 4.92 3.84
N LEU A 25 22.77 5.70 4.62
CA LEU A 25 24.21 5.79 4.46
C LEU A 25 24.86 4.98 5.59
N PRO A 26 25.47 3.82 5.29
CA PRO A 26 26.19 3.06 6.31
C PRO A 26 27.37 3.88 6.83
N SER A 27 27.63 3.81 8.15
CA SER A 27 28.76 4.51 8.76
C SER A 27 30.07 4.06 8.11
N GLY A 28 30.88 5.01 7.64
CA GLY A 28 32.15 4.75 6.95
C GLY A 28 32.04 4.46 5.45
N HIS A 29 30.85 4.54 4.84
CA HIS A 29 30.66 4.37 3.40
C HIS A 29 30.22 5.67 2.72
N SER A 30 30.74 5.91 1.52
CA SER A 30 30.40 7.06 0.66
C SER A 30 29.33 6.73 -0.39
N VAL A 31 28.66 5.58 -0.25
CA VAL A 31 27.68 5.06 -1.20
C VAL A 31 26.36 4.81 -0.47
N LEU A 32 25.27 5.34 -1.04
CA LEU A 32 23.91 5.12 -0.58
C LEU A 32 23.49 3.66 -0.81
N SER A 33 23.02 3.00 0.24
CA SER A 33 22.51 1.63 0.17
C SER A 33 20.99 1.62 0.31
N LEU A 34 20.34 0.72 -0.42
CA LEU A 34 18.90 0.49 -0.35
C LEU A 34 18.62 -0.63 0.65
N GLU A 35 17.87 -0.32 1.70
CA GLU A 35 17.39 -1.30 2.66
C GLU A 35 15.93 -1.63 2.39
N ILE A 36 15.63 -2.93 2.34
CA ILE A 36 14.27 -3.46 2.39
C ILE A 36 14.21 -4.27 3.68
N ALA A 37 13.48 -3.76 4.68
CA ALA A 37 13.59 -4.24 6.06
C ALA A 37 13.27 -5.74 6.22
N ASN A 38 12.31 -6.30 5.46
CA ASN A 38 12.08 -7.76 5.38
C ASN A 38 11.05 -8.13 4.28
N ILE A 39 11.49 -8.76 3.20
CA ILE A 39 10.63 -9.17 2.07
C ILE A 39 9.60 -10.23 2.51
N THR A 40 10.02 -11.23 3.28
CA THR A 40 9.17 -12.35 3.70
C THR A 40 8.05 -11.88 4.63
N ARG A 41 8.39 -11.01 5.58
CA ARG A 41 7.40 -10.42 6.48
C ARG A 41 6.40 -9.56 5.71
N ALA A 42 6.87 -8.72 4.78
CA ALA A 42 6.01 -7.90 3.94
C ALA A 42 5.03 -8.76 3.12
N PHE A 43 5.50 -9.90 2.58
CA PHE A 43 4.68 -10.84 1.83
C PHE A 43 3.62 -11.51 2.73
N VAL A 44 4.01 -12.02 3.90
CA VAL A 44 3.09 -12.69 4.83
C VAL A 44 2.01 -11.71 5.29
N GLU A 45 2.40 -10.52 5.72
CA GLU A 45 1.45 -9.49 6.14
C GLU A 45 0.52 -9.11 4.98
N ALA A 46 1.05 -8.88 3.77
CA ALA A 46 0.23 -8.59 2.60
C ALA A 46 -0.86 -9.65 2.38
N ASN A 47 -0.51 -10.93 2.41
CA ASN A 47 -1.47 -12.03 2.26
C ASN A 47 -2.52 -12.01 3.37
N ILE A 48 -2.12 -11.91 4.64
CA ILE A 48 -3.05 -11.92 5.79
C ILE A 48 -4.10 -10.82 5.63
N TYR A 49 -3.67 -9.59 5.37
CA TYR A 49 -4.59 -8.47 5.24
C TYR A 49 -5.48 -8.58 3.99
N THR A 50 -4.94 -9.10 2.89
CA THR A 50 -5.74 -9.29 1.67
C THR A 50 -6.79 -10.37 1.86
N VAL A 51 -6.47 -11.48 2.55
CA VAL A 51 -7.43 -12.55 2.87
C VAL A 51 -8.60 -11.97 3.67
N PHE A 52 -8.34 -11.26 4.77
CA PHE A 52 -9.42 -10.65 5.58
C PHE A 52 -10.28 -9.68 4.77
N THR A 53 -9.65 -8.88 3.91
CA THR A 53 -10.38 -7.92 3.06
C THR A 53 -11.25 -8.62 2.05
N VAL A 54 -10.77 -9.70 1.41
CA VAL A 54 -11.55 -10.49 0.46
C VAL A 54 -12.71 -11.20 1.17
N LEU A 55 -12.52 -11.73 2.38
CA LEU A 55 -13.60 -12.30 3.19
C LEU A 55 -14.71 -11.27 3.47
N ILE A 56 -14.33 -10.03 3.83
CA ILE A 56 -15.29 -8.94 4.01
C ILE A 56 -16.01 -8.65 2.69
N LEU A 57 -15.30 -8.57 1.56
CA LEU A 57 -15.90 -8.33 0.24
C LEU A 57 -16.87 -9.44 -0.17
N MET A 58 -16.59 -10.70 0.19
CA MET A 58 -17.47 -11.84 -0.08
C MET A 58 -18.69 -11.91 0.84
N THR A 59 -18.64 -11.24 1.99
CA THR A 59 -19.74 -11.23 2.95
C THR A 59 -20.90 -10.38 2.41
N PRO A 60 -22.17 -10.84 2.46
CA PRO A 60 -23.29 -10.12 1.89
C PRO A 60 -23.48 -8.71 2.50
N ALA A 61 -23.72 -7.70 1.65
CA ALA A 61 -24.05 -6.33 2.06
C ALA A 61 -25.08 -6.23 3.20
N LYS A 62 -26.09 -7.12 3.20
CA LYS A 62 -27.17 -7.13 4.20
C LYS A 62 -26.65 -7.25 5.64
N MET A 63 -25.51 -7.91 5.86
CA MET A 63 -24.90 -8.01 7.19
C MET A 63 -24.31 -6.67 7.68
N PHE A 64 -24.07 -5.72 6.76
CA PHE A 64 -23.50 -4.41 7.04
C PHE A 64 -24.50 -3.26 6.84
N THR A 65 -25.78 -3.58 6.59
CA THR A 65 -26.84 -2.59 6.40
C THR A 65 -27.48 -2.27 7.73
N THR A 66 -27.50 -1.00 8.09
CA THR A 66 -28.18 -0.51 9.30
C THR A 66 -29.71 -0.59 9.16
N HIS A 67 -30.44 -0.50 10.27
CA HIS A 67 -31.91 -0.38 10.26
C HIS A 67 -32.44 0.79 9.40
N LYS A 68 -31.62 1.81 9.16
CA LYS A 68 -31.96 2.96 8.28
C LYS A 68 -31.63 2.71 6.79
N GLY A 69 -31.25 1.48 6.42
CA GLY A 69 -30.93 1.10 5.03
C GLY A 69 -29.54 1.54 4.55
N ARG A 70 -28.70 2.16 5.39
CA ARG A 70 -27.33 2.55 5.01
C ARG A 70 -26.37 1.36 5.07
N ASN A 71 -25.66 1.10 3.98
CA ASN A 71 -24.61 0.07 3.88
C ASN A 71 -23.26 0.63 4.39
N LEU A 72 -22.70 0.00 5.43
CA LEU A 72 -21.45 0.41 6.07
C LEU A 72 -20.26 -0.51 5.74
N LYS A 73 -20.40 -1.42 4.78
CA LYS A 73 -19.35 -2.39 4.39
C LYS A 73 -18.02 -1.73 4.04
N PHE A 74 -18.05 -0.52 3.49
CA PHE A 74 -16.83 0.25 3.19
C PHE A 74 -15.99 0.56 4.44
N LEU A 75 -16.62 0.75 5.62
CA LEU A 75 -15.92 1.03 6.87
C LEU A 75 -15.06 -0.15 7.32
N PHE A 76 -15.47 -1.37 6.99
CA PHE A 76 -14.73 -2.59 7.34
C PHE A 76 -13.56 -2.85 6.39
N VAL A 77 -13.62 -2.31 5.18
CA VAL A 77 -12.55 -2.38 4.19
C VAL A 77 -11.55 -1.23 4.36
N MET A 78 -11.96 -0.09 4.91
CA MET A 78 -11.11 1.11 5.10
C MET A 78 -9.79 0.84 5.85
N PRO A 79 -9.72 0.01 6.91
CA PRO A 79 -8.45 -0.32 7.58
C PRO A 79 -7.40 -0.91 6.63
N TYR A 80 -7.83 -1.65 5.61
CA TYR A 80 -6.93 -2.21 4.60
C TYR A 80 -6.22 -1.12 3.81
N MET A 81 -6.86 0.03 3.54
CA MET A 81 -6.24 1.17 2.88
C MET A 81 -5.35 1.97 3.83
N LEU A 82 -5.83 2.19 5.06
CA LEU A 82 -5.17 3.01 6.06
C LEU A 82 -3.77 2.51 6.43
N GLN A 83 -3.58 1.19 6.52
CA GLN A 83 -2.29 0.60 6.83
C GLN A 83 -1.17 0.93 5.82
N TYR A 84 -1.53 1.24 4.56
CA TYR A 84 -0.54 1.59 3.53
C TYR A 84 -0.07 3.04 3.62
N PHE A 85 -0.85 3.93 4.24
CA PHE A 85 -0.47 5.32 4.44
C PHE A 85 0.80 5.44 5.29
N CYS A 86 0.98 4.59 6.31
CA CYS A 86 2.19 4.61 7.14
C CYS A 86 3.46 4.33 6.32
N CYS A 87 3.39 3.38 5.38
CA CYS A 87 4.53 3.07 4.51
C CYS A 87 4.77 4.14 3.46
N PHE A 88 3.73 4.65 2.81
CA PHE A 88 3.84 5.77 1.88
C PHE A 88 4.45 7.01 2.57
N TRP A 89 3.96 7.33 3.76
CA TRP A 89 4.47 8.44 4.57
C TRP A 89 5.93 8.23 4.95
N SER A 90 6.32 7.01 5.35
CA SER A 90 7.71 6.70 5.65
C SER A 90 8.64 6.88 4.44
N THR A 91 8.20 6.48 3.23
CA THR A 91 8.98 6.70 1.99
C THR A 91 9.11 8.20 1.70
N ALA A 92 8.01 8.95 1.82
CA ALA A 92 8.00 10.39 1.61
C ALA A 92 8.91 11.14 2.61
N GLN A 93 8.90 10.72 3.88
CA GLN A 93 9.81 11.23 4.90
C GLN A 93 11.27 10.92 4.54
N ASN A 94 11.58 9.70 4.10
CA ASN A 94 12.94 9.34 3.69
C ASN A 94 13.44 10.24 2.54
N ILE A 95 12.60 10.51 1.53
CA ILE A 95 12.92 11.42 0.42
C ILE A 95 13.14 12.86 0.94
N LYS A 96 12.27 13.34 1.81
CA LYS A 96 12.39 14.68 2.42
C LYS A 96 13.68 14.82 3.22
N ASP A 97 14.02 13.81 4.02
CA ASP A 97 15.23 13.81 4.84
C ASP A 97 16.50 13.83 3.99
N MET A 98 16.49 13.16 2.84
CA MET A 98 17.59 13.23 1.87
C MET A 98 17.76 14.63 1.26
N LEU A 99 16.65 15.35 1.07
CA LEU A 99 16.63 16.71 0.48
C LEU A 99 17.16 17.78 1.43
N ILE A 100 16.93 17.61 2.74
CA ILE A 100 17.24 18.62 3.76
C ILE A 100 18.66 18.46 4.31
N LYS A 101 19.26 17.26 4.22
CA LYS A 101 20.59 17.01 4.78
C LYS A 101 21.70 17.47 3.83
N PRO A 102 22.47 18.53 4.17
CA PRO A 102 23.52 19.07 3.29
C PRO A 102 24.63 18.06 3.01
N GLU A 103 24.88 17.12 3.93
CA GLU A 103 25.87 16.05 3.80
C GLU A 103 25.55 15.07 2.64
N MET A 104 24.27 14.94 2.26
CA MET A 104 23.84 14.02 1.20
C MET A 104 24.27 14.50 -0.20
N LEU A 105 24.48 15.81 -0.40
CA LEU A 105 24.95 16.37 -1.67
C LEU A 105 26.38 15.97 -2.01
N ALA A 106 27.18 15.61 -1.01
CA ALA A 106 28.56 15.13 -1.18
C ALA A 106 28.63 13.61 -1.45
N VAL A 107 27.49 12.90 -1.34
CA VAL A 107 27.45 11.45 -1.55
C VAL A 107 27.47 11.13 -3.04
N LYS A 108 28.37 10.21 -3.43
CA LYS A 108 28.45 9.72 -4.80
C LYS A 108 27.14 9.05 -5.17
N ASP A 109 26.64 9.31 -6.38
CA ASP A 109 25.39 8.75 -6.89
C ASP A 109 24.12 9.23 -6.14
N TYR A 110 24.17 10.38 -5.46
CA TYR A 110 23.00 10.99 -4.81
C TYR A 110 21.81 11.18 -5.76
N LEU A 111 22.03 11.84 -6.90
CA LEU A 111 20.97 12.13 -7.87
C LEU A 111 20.24 10.87 -8.38
N PRO A 112 20.92 9.82 -8.88
CA PRO A 112 20.24 8.61 -9.33
C PRO A 112 19.57 7.85 -8.17
N ALA A 113 20.13 7.86 -6.96
CA ALA A 113 19.49 7.26 -5.80
C ALA A 113 18.19 8.00 -5.40
N HIS A 114 18.22 9.33 -5.42
CA HIS A 114 17.06 10.17 -5.14
C HIS A 114 15.95 9.99 -6.17
N LEU A 115 16.29 9.95 -7.46
CA LEU A 115 15.33 9.67 -8.54
C LEU A 115 14.68 8.30 -8.39
N LYS A 116 15.44 7.26 -8.02
CA LYS A 116 14.89 5.92 -7.74
C LYS A 116 13.85 5.95 -6.62
N MET A 117 14.13 6.67 -5.53
CA MET A 117 13.17 6.80 -4.42
C MET A 117 11.90 7.55 -4.83
N ILE A 118 12.03 8.61 -5.63
CA ILE A 118 10.86 9.32 -6.20
C ILE A 118 10.03 8.37 -7.07
N SER A 119 10.67 7.57 -7.94
CA SER A 119 9.97 6.58 -8.76
C SER A 119 9.23 5.54 -7.90
N ILE A 120 9.85 5.07 -6.82
CA ILE A 120 9.20 4.15 -5.87
C ILE A 120 8.00 4.81 -5.19
N LEU A 121 8.12 6.08 -4.76
CA LEU A 121 7.01 6.80 -4.15
C LEU A 121 5.81 6.91 -5.11
N VAL A 122 6.08 7.21 -6.39
CA VAL A 122 5.05 7.25 -7.44
C VAL A 122 4.41 5.88 -7.64
N LEU A 123 5.20 4.80 -7.67
CA LEU A 123 4.67 3.44 -7.76
C LEU A 123 3.79 3.06 -6.55
N GLN A 124 4.19 3.45 -5.34
CA GLN A 124 3.38 3.24 -4.13
C GLN A 124 2.05 3.99 -4.22
N LEU A 125 2.07 5.23 -4.71
CA LEU A 125 0.85 6.02 -4.93
C LEU A 125 -0.09 5.35 -5.94
N LEU A 126 0.45 4.90 -7.08
CA LEU A 126 -0.33 4.21 -8.10
C LEU A 126 -0.95 2.91 -7.57
N ALA A 127 -0.19 2.12 -6.81
CA ALA A 127 -0.69 0.91 -6.17
C ALA A 127 -1.80 1.22 -5.15
N MET A 128 -1.69 2.30 -4.37
CA MET A 128 -2.77 2.72 -3.47
C MET A 128 -4.03 3.13 -4.24
N ILE A 129 -3.89 3.86 -5.35
CA ILE A 129 -5.01 4.23 -6.22
C ILE A 129 -5.66 2.96 -6.79
N GLU A 130 -4.87 2.01 -7.28
CA GLU A 130 -5.36 0.74 -7.82
C GLU A 130 -6.15 -0.05 -6.78
N ILE A 131 -5.61 -0.20 -5.57
CA ILE A 131 -6.32 -0.84 -4.45
C ILE A 131 -7.64 -0.11 -4.20
N GLY A 132 -7.62 1.23 -4.11
CA GLY A 132 -8.83 2.03 -3.91
C GLY A 132 -9.90 1.79 -4.98
N LEU A 133 -9.49 1.75 -6.26
CA LEU A 133 -10.39 1.45 -7.38
C LEU A 133 -10.94 0.03 -7.29
N VAL A 134 -10.10 -0.97 -7.09
CA VAL A 134 -10.51 -2.38 -7.00
C VAL A 134 -11.51 -2.57 -5.88
N LEU A 135 -11.27 -1.99 -4.70
CA LEU A 135 -12.20 -2.05 -3.57
C LEU A 135 -13.52 -1.34 -3.88
N PHE A 136 -13.47 -0.13 -4.43
CA PHE A 136 -14.67 0.63 -4.79
C PHE A 136 -15.56 -0.11 -5.81
N TYR A 137 -14.96 -0.62 -6.89
CA TYR A 137 -15.68 -1.40 -7.89
C TYR A 137 -16.20 -2.72 -7.34
N SER A 138 -15.46 -3.38 -6.44
CA SER A 138 -15.91 -4.63 -5.81
C SER A 138 -17.11 -4.40 -4.89
N LEU A 139 -17.15 -3.28 -4.17
CA LEU A 139 -18.29 -2.89 -3.34
C LEU A 139 -19.52 -2.51 -4.18
N LYS A 140 -19.32 -1.85 -5.33
CA LYS A 140 -20.42 -1.45 -6.23
C LYS A 140 -21.07 -2.62 -6.98
N LYS A 141 -20.34 -3.73 -7.16
CA LYS A 141 -20.85 -4.94 -7.85
C LYS A 141 -21.89 -5.72 -7.06
N GLU A 142 -22.12 -5.42 -5.78
CA GLU A 142 -23.24 -6.01 -5.06
C GLU A 142 -24.55 -5.44 -5.61
N PRO A 143 -25.40 -6.26 -6.25
CA PRO A 143 -26.68 -5.77 -6.71
C PRO A 143 -27.42 -5.25 -5.48
N HIS A 144 -27.84 -3.99 -5.52
CA HIS A 144 -28.96 -3.55 -4.71
C HIS A 144 -30.12 -4.46 -5.09
N GLN A 145 -30.26 -5.59 -4.39
CA GLN A 145 -31.48 -6.37 -4.43
C GLN A 145 -32.53 -5.46 -3.79
N MET A 146 -33.16 -4.65 -4.65
CA MET A 146 -34.48 -4.11 -4.43
C MET A 146 -35.35 -5.30 -4.00
N LYS A 147 -35.68 -5.34 -2.72
CA LYS A 147 -36.89 -5.94 -2.21
C LYS A 147 -37.61 -4.84 -1.46
#